data_AF-A0A6P9ETP8-F1
#
_entry.id   AF-A0A6P9ETP8-F1
#
_cell.length_a   1.000
_cell.length_b   1.000
_cell.length_c   1.000
_cell.angle_alpha   90.00
_cell.angle_beta   90.00
_cell.angle_gamma   90.00
#
_symmetry.space_group_name_H-M   'P 1'
#
loop_
_entity.id
_entity.type
_entity.pdbx_description
1 polymer ?
#
loop_
_entity_poly.entity_id
_entity_poly.type
_entity_poly.pdbx_seq_one_letter_code
_entity_poly.pdbx_strand_id
1 'polypeptide(L)'
;MKYVYDTQTLEEFEKCLDELISMYSLHENVWLQSLYTKCEHWIPAFLKNVFWAGMSITQRSESMNTFFDGYVHAKTNLKEFVDQYDNALKKKIENENCADFQSFNVTIPCISRAPIEKRYQDLYTNAKFREVQHQLADIINLDPVLLKANATVKTYLVEDEIRAKDFTKLVTHSVDFSEDNAVAKYSCGLFQMREIVCRHIFAVFKCNGIKTIPNRYILDR
;
A
#
# COMPACT_ATOMS: atom_id res chain seq x y z
N MET A 1 -8.43 -4.50 16.74
CA MET A 1 -7.72 -4.84 15.48
C MET A 1 -6.39 -4.08 15.27
N LYS A 2 -5.98 -3.17 16.18
CA LYS A 2 -4.73 -2.39 16.10
C LYS A 2 -3.46 -3.24 15.88
N TYR A 3 -3.33 -4.34 16.63
CA TYR A 3 -2.17 -5.22 16.58
C TYR A 3 -2.02 -6.06 15.30
N VAL A 4 -3.10 -6.20 14.51
CA VAL A 4 -3.11 -7.03 13.30
C VAL A 4 -2.64 -6.27 12.08
N TYR A 5 -3.08 -5.02 11.92
CA TYR A 5 -2.90 -4.27 10.67
C TYR A 5 -1.72 -3.29 10.70
N ASP A 6 -1.24 -2.92 11.89
CA ASP A 6 -0.22 -1.88 12.04
C ASP A 6 1.20 -2.44 12.29
N THR A 7 1.35 -3.76 12.39
CA THR A 7 2.63 -4.43 12.62
C THR A 7 3.44 -4.55 11.33
N GLN A 8 4.74 -4.26 11.42
CA GLN A 8 5.61 -4.19 10.23
C GLN A 8 6.43 -5.46 10.05
N THR A 9 6.60 -6.28 11.08
CA THR A 9 7.32 -7.55 10.97
C THR A 9 6.49 -8.67 11.58
N LEU A 10 6.81 -9.91 11.20
CA LEU A 10 6.22 -11.10 11.79
C LEU A 10 6.51 -11.15 13.30
N GLU A 11 7.74 -10.85 13.70
CA GLU A 11 8.16 -10.81 15.09
C GLU A 11 7.37 -9.78 15.93
N GLU A 12 7.15 -8.57 15.39
CA GLU A 12 6.31 -7.56 16.05
C GLU A 12 4.87 -8.04 16.20
N PHE A 13 4.33 -8.70 15.16
CA PHE A 13 2.98 -9.24 15.19
C PHE A 13 2.84 -10.34 16.23
N GLU A 14 3.72 -11.34 16.23
CA GLU A 14 3.69 -12.46 17.18
C GLU A 14 3.81 -11.96 18.61
N LYS A 15 4.74 -11.04 18.88
CA LYS A 15 4.91 -10.44 20.21
C LYS A 15 3.64 -9.73 20.67
N CYS A 16 3.05 -8.88 19.83
CA CYS A 16 1.83 -8.16 20.17
C CYS A 16 0.63 -9.11 20.35
N LEU A 17 0.57 -10.18 19.56
CA LEU A 17 -0.47 -11.19 19.70
C LEU A 17 -0.35 -11.92 21.04
N ASP A 18 0.86 -12.34 21.42
CA ASP A 18 1.14 -12.99 22.70
C ASP A 18 0.80 -12.09 23.90
N GLU A 19 1.15 -10.80 23.84
CA GLU A 19 0.76 -9.81 24.85
C GLU A 19 -0.76 -9.71 24.98
N LEU A 20 -1.49 -9.70 23.86
CA LEU A 20 -2.96 -9.64 23.84
C LEU A 20 -3.59 -10.93 24.39
N ILE A 21 -3.08 -12.10 23.97
CA ILE A 21 -3.54 -13.41 24.46
C ILE A 21 -3.34 -13.50 25.97
N SER A 22 -2.18 -13.04 26.46
CA SER A 22 -1.85 -13.03 27.88
C SER A 22 -2.75 -12.08 28.67
N MET A 23 -2.94 -10.86 28.17
CA MET A 23 -3.73 -9.82 28.85
C MET A 23 -5.20 -10.20 29.03
N TYR A 24 -5.76 -10.93 28.08
CA TYR A 24 -7.16 -11.38 28.12
C TYR A 24 -7.34 -12.86 28.46
N SER A 25 -6.27 -13.57 28.84
CA SER A 25 -6.28 -15.00 29.17
C SER A 25 -6.92 -15.88 28.08
N LEU A 26 -6.60 -15.63 26.81
CA LEU A 26 -7.26 -16.25 25.65
C LEU A 26 -6.55 -17.52 25.12
N HIS A 27 -5.61 -18.09 25.88
CA HIS A 27 -4.76 -19.20 25.44
C HIS A 27 -5.55 -20.42 24.93
N GLU A 28 -6.70 -20.72 25.55
CA GLU A 28 -7.56 -21.87 25.20
C GLU A 28 -8.71 -21.50 24.26
N ASN A 29 -8.73 -20.27 23.73
CA ASN A 29 -9.80 -19.84 22.85
C ASN A 29 -9.67 -20.51 21.47
N VAL A 30 -10.47 -21.54 21.25
CA VAL A 30 -10.49 -22.34 20.01
C VAL A 30 -10.73 -21.49 18.76
N TRP A 31 -11.57 -20.45 18.86
CA TRP A 31 -11.84 -19.56 17.73
C TRP A 31 -10.60 -18.73 17.36
N LEU A 32 -9.89 -18.19 18.36
CA LEU A 32 -8.65 -17.44 18.16
C LEU A 32 -7.54 -18.33 17.57
N GLN A 33 -7.39 -19.55 18.08
CA GLN A 33 -6.44 -20.53 17.55
C GLN A 33 -6.76 -20.86 16.08
N SER A 34 -8.03 -21.11 15.75
CA SER A 34 -8.45 -21.38 14.37
C SER A 34 -8.25 -20.17 13.45
N LEU A 35 -8.42 -18.95 13.96
CA LEU A 35 -8.16 -17.72 13.21
C LEU A 35 -6.66 -17.56 12.94
N TYR A 36 -5.82 -17.85 13.95
CA TYR A 36 -4.36 -17.82 13.83
C TYR A 36 -3.84 -18.84 12.81
N THR A 37 -4.41 -20.05 12.71
CA THR A 37 -4.00 -21.03 11.69
C THR A 37 -4.14 -20.49 10.25
N LYS A 38 -4.95 -19.45 10.04
CA LYS A 38 -5.15 -18.81 8.73
C LYS A 38 -4.45 -17.46 8.60
N CYS A 39 -3.64 -17.05 9.58
CA CYS A 39 -3.03 -15.72 9.68
C CYS A 39 -2.28 -15.28 8.42
N GLU A 40 -1.60 -16.23 7.75
CA GLU A 40 -0.87 -16.01 6.51
C GLU A 40 -1.73 -15.39 5.39
N HIS A 41 -3.04 -15.62 5.43
CA HIS A 41 -3.96 -15.17 4.39
C HIS A 41 -4.47 -13.75 4.62
N TRP A 42 -4.43 -13.23 5.84
CA TRP A 42 -5.12 -11.97 6.18
C TRP A 42 -4.29 -10.95 6.96
N ILE A 43 -3.11 -11.32 7.43
CA ILE A 43 -2.23 -10.41 8.15
C ILE A 43 -1.28 -9.72 7.17
N PRO A 44 -1.24 -8.38 7.13
CA PRO A 44 -0.37 -7.63 6.21
C PRO A 44 1.11 -8.00 6.29
N ALA A 45 1.63 -8.33 7.48
CA ALA A 45 3.01 -8.76 7.67
C ALA A 45 3.37 -10.03 6.87
N PHE A 46 2.43 -10.96 6.71
CA PHE A 46 2.59 -12.17 5.88
C PHE A 46 2.35 -11.88 4.39
N LEU A 47 1.54 -10.86 4.07
CA LEU A 47 1.16 -10.51 2.69
C LEU A 47 2.14 -9.55 1.99
N LYS A 48 3.26 -9.18 2.63
CA LYS A 48 4.24 -8.21 2.09
C LYS A 48 4.81 -8.56 0.72
N ASN A 49 4.81 -9.84 0.35
CA ASN A 49 5.34 -10.34 -0.93
C ASN A 49 4.24 -10.70 -1.93
N VAL A 50 2.97 -10.40 -1.62
CA VAL A 50 1.82 -10.70 -2.48
C VAL A 50 1.25 -9.38 -3.00
N PHE A 51 0.86 -9.35 -4.27
CA PHE A 51 0.13 -8.21 -4.83
C PHE A 51 -1.36 -8.26 -4.41
N TRP A 52 -1.85 -7.16 -3.86
CA TRP A 52 -3.22 -7.02 -3.37
C TRP A 52 -3.81 -5.64 -3.67
N ALA A 53 -3.15 -4.87 -4.56
CA ALA A 53 -3.57 -3.54 -5.00
C ALA A 53 -3.90 -2.55 -3.87
N GLY A 54 -3.36 -2.79 -2.67
CA GLY A 54 -3.65 -2.00 -1.47
C GLY A 54 -5.02 -2.27 -0.84
N MET A 55 -5.73 -3.32 -1.25
CA MET A 55 -7.02 -3.74 -0.69
C MET A 55 -6.83 -4.69 0.48
N SER A 56 -7.23 -4.30 1.69
CA SER A 56 -7.38 -5.25 2.79
C SER A 56 -8.54 -6.22 2.55
N ILE A 57 -8.57 -7.33 3.29
CA ILE A 57 -9.67 -8.30 3.19
C ILE A 57 -10.99 -7.71 3.68
N THR A 58 -10.95 -6.83 4.67
CA THR A 58 -12.15 -6.13 5.16
C THR A 58 -12.68 -5.12 4.13
N GLN A 59 -11.79 -4.49 3.35
CA GLN A 59 -12.19 -3.60 2.27
C GLN A 59 -13.00 -4.32 1.18
N ARG A 60 -12.84 -5.63 0.98
CA ARG A 60 -13.69 -6.37 0.01
C ARG A 60 -15.15 -6.40 0.45
N SER A 61 -15.45 -6.76 1.70
CA SER A 61 -16.84 -6.75 2.19
C SER A 61 -17.38 -5.32 2.34
N GLU A 62 -16.54 -4.38 2.80
CA GLU A 62 -16.90 -2.96 2.84
C GLU A 62 -17.21 -2.42 1.44
N SER A 63 -16.43 -2.78 0.41
CA SER A 63 -16.67 -2.34 -0.97
C SER A 63 -17.98 -2.87 -1.54
N MET A 64 -18.37 -4.11 -1.18
CA MET A 64 -19.69 -4.64 -1.57
C MET A 64 -20.82 -3.92 -0.84
N ASN A 65 -20.62 -3.60 0.44
CA ASN A 65 -21.60 -2.80 1.18
C ASN A 65 -21.72 -1.40 0.57
N THR A 66 -20.62 -0.74 0.23
CA THR A 66 -20.61 0.56 -0.45
C THR A 66 -21.24 0.49 -1.84
N PHE A 67 -21.03 -0.60 -2.57
CA PHE A 67 -21.66 -0.79 -3.89
C PHE A 67 -23.18 -0.78 -3.82
N PHE A 68 -23.76 -1.41 -2.78
CA PHE A 68 -25.20 -1.45 -2.56
C PHE A 68 -25.74 -0.35 -1.65
N ASP A 69 -24.87 0.53 -1.14
CA ASP A 69 -25.27 1.58 -0.21
C ASP A 69 -26.22 2.57 -0.89
N GLY A 70 -27.36 2.83 -0.25
CA GLY A 70 -28.46 3.61 -0.83
C GLY A 70 -29.32 2.89 -1.87
N TYR A 71 -28.96 1.67 -2.31
CA TYR A 71 -29.73 0.88 -3.28
C TYR A 71 -30.52 -0.26 -2.63
N VAL A 72 -29.92 -0.97 -1.65
CA VAL A 72 -30.52 -2.14 -1.02
C VAL A 72 -30.65 -1.94 0.48
N HIS A 73 -31.86 -2.18 1.00
CA HIS A 73 -32.18 -2.17 2.43
C HIS A 73 -32.94 -3.44 2.86
N ALA A 74 -33.13 -3.63 4.18
CA ALA A 74 -33.75 -4.84 4.74
C ALA A 74 -35.18 -5.14 4.22
N LYS A 75 -35.87 -4.15 3.63
CA LYS A 75 -37.23 -4.29 3.10
C LYS A 75 -37.29 -4.52 1.58
N THR A 76 -36.14 -4.53 0.88
CA THR A 76 -36.08 -4.71 -0.57
C THR A 76 -36.52 -6.13 -0.91
N ASN A 77 -37.55 -6.28 -1.74
CA ASN A 77 -37.92 -7.61 -2.21
C ASN A 77 -37.04 -8.06 -3.39
N LEU A 78 -37.10 -9.34 -3.76
CA LEU A 78 -36.21 -9.90 -4.77
C LEU A 78 -36.34 -9.24 -6.14
N LYS A 79 -37.55 -8.81 -6.53
CA LYS A 79 -37.77 -8.13 -7.81
C LYS A 79 -37.12 -6.74 -7.80
N GLU A 80 -37.39 -5.98 -6.75
CA GLU A 80 -36.77 -4.66 -6.55
C GLU A 80 -35.24 -4.77 -6.48
N PHE A 81 -34.71 -5.84 -5.89
CA PHE A 81 -33.28 -6.06 -5.82
C PHE A 81 -32.63 -6.15 -7.20
N VAL A 82 -33.26 -6.83 -8.17
CA VAL A 82 -32.73 -6.92 -9.55
C VAL A 82 -32.65 -5.53 -10.18
N ASP A 83 -33.72 -4.75 -10.07
CA ASP A 83 -33.75 -3.38 -10.62
C ASP A 83 -32.69 -2.48 -9.95
N GLN A 84 -32.54 -2.60 -8.62
CA GLN A 84 -31.54 -1.82 -7.86
C GLN A 84 -30.11 -2.27 -8.13
N TYR A 85 -29.89 -3.56 -8.37
CA TYR A 85 -28.59 -4.08 -8.80
C TYR A 85 -28.17 -3.47 -10.13
N ASP A 86 -29.06 -3.45 -11.12
CA ASP A 86 -28.78 -2.86 -12.44
C ASP A 86 -28.48 -1.36 -12.33
N ASN A 87 -29.18 -0.64 -11.46
CA ASN A 87 -28.91 0.78 -11.19
C ASN A 87 -27.53 0.99 -10.54
N ALA A 88 -27.19 0.19 -9.52
CA ALA A 88 -25.89 0.25 -8.85
C ALA A 88 -24.75 -0.07 -9.83
N LEU A 89 -24.95 -1.08 -10.68
CA LEU A 89 -23.99 -1.47 -11.72
C LEU A 89 -23.82 -0.35 -12.75
N LYS A 90 -24.91 0.23 -13.25
CA LYS A 90 -24.87 1.37 -14.17
C LYS A 90 -24.12 2.55 -13.57
N LYS A 91 -24.40 2.88 -12.31
CA LYS A 91 -23.69 3.96 -11.61
C LYS A 91 -22.19 3.69 -11.49
N LYS A 92 -21.80 2.45 -11.20
CA LYS A 92 -20.39 2.04 -11.15
C LYS A 92 -19.71 2.23 -12.51
N ILE A 93 -20.33 1.76 -13.59
CA ILE A 93 -19.81 1.92 -14.96
C ILE A 93 -19.69 3.41 -15.33
N GLU A 94 -20.68 4.23 -15.01
CA GLU A 94 -20.63 5.68 -15.24
C GLU A 94 -19.47 6.34 -14.49
N ASN A 95 -19.22 5.94 -13.24
CA ASN A 95 -18.11 6.45 -12.45
C ASN A 95 -16.75 6.01 -13.02
N GLU A 96 -16.61 4.76 -13.45
CA GLU A 96 -15.40 4.24 -14.12
C GLU A 96 -15.13 4.99 -15.42
N ASN A 97 -16.14 5.13 -16.29
CA ASN A 97 -16.03 5.91 -17.53
C ASN A 97 -15.63 7.37 -17.29
N CYS A 98 -16.18 7.99 -16.23
CA CYS A 98 -15.80 9.35 -15.85
C CYS A 98 -14.34 9.43 -15.38
N ALA A 99 -13.88 8.45 -14.59
CA ALA A 99 -12.49 8.38 -14.13
C ALA A 99 -11.50 8.14 -15.28
N ASP A 100 -11.87 7.31 -16.25
CA ASP A 100 -11.10 7.07 -17.46
C ASP A 100 -11.04 8.34 -18.31
N PHE A 101 -12.19 8.98 -18.56
CA PHE A 101 -12.24 10.24 -19.27
C PHE A 101 -11.35 11.30 -18.61
N GLN A 102 -11.39 11.44 -17.28
CA GLN A 102 -10.51 12.35 -16.55
C GLN A 102 -9.04 11.97 -16.70
N SER A 103 -8.70 10.68 -16.67
CA SER A 103 -7.31 10.21 -16.83
C SER A 103 -6.75 10.53 -18.22
N PHE A 104 -7.57 10.46 -19.27
CA PHE A 104 -7.15 10.78 -20.63
C PHE A 104 -7.16 12.28 -20.96
N ASN A 105 -8.09 13.05 -20.37
CA ASN A 105 -8.34 14.43 -20.79
C ASN A 105 -7.84 15.48 -19.78
N VAL A 106 -7.52 15.08 -18.55
CA VAL A 106 -7.06 16.01 -17.51
C VAL A 106 -5.71 15.55 -16.99
N THR A 107 -4.71 16.42 -17.10
CA THR A 107 -3.39 16.16 -16.54
C THR A 107 -3.30 16.75 -15.14
N ILE A 108 -3.07 15.91 -14.13
CA ILE A 108 -2.77 16.37 -12.76
C ILE A 108 -1.34 16.94 -12.76
N PRO A 109 -1.11 18.19 -12.29
CA PRO A 109 0.22 18.80 -12.32
C PRO A 109 1.21 18.09 -11.38
N CYS A 110 2.49 18.09 -11.77
CA CYS A 110 3.57 17.64 -10.89
C CYS A 110 3.73 18.57 -9.69
N ILE A 111 4.02 18.02 -8.52
CA ILE A 111 4.35 18.75 -7.29
C ILE A 111 5.82 19.15 -7.22
N SER A 112 6.67 18.57 -8.07
CA SER A 112 8.09 18.86 -8.16
C SER A 112 8.57 18.99 -9.61
N ARG A 113 9.83 19.38 -9.79
CA ARG A 113 10.52 19.39 -11.09
C ARG A 113 11.28 18.08 -11.36
N ALA A 114 11.05 17.03 -10.57
CA ALA A 114 11.77 15.78 -10.69
C ALA A 114 11.38 15.04 -11.99
N PRO A 115 12.33 14.61 -12.83
CA PRO A 115 12.00 13.88 -14.06
C PRO A 115 11.32 12.53 -13.79
N ILE A 116 11.62 11.89 -12.65
CA ILE A 116 10.94 10.68 -12.18
C ILE A 116 9.43 10.91 -12.05
N GLU A 117 9.03 12.03 -11.46
CA GLU A 117 7.60 12.35 -11.28
C GLU A 117 6.91 12.53 -12.63
N LYS A 118 7.52 13.30 -13.53
CA LYS A 118 7.00 13.51 -14.89
C LYS A 118 6.83 12.19 -15.63
N ARG A 119 7.77 11.26 -15.49
CA ARG A 119 7.67 9.92 -16.09
C ARG A 119 6.46 9.14 -15.59
N TYR A 120 6.12 9.22 -14.30
CA TYR A 120 4.91 8.59 -13.78
C TYR A 120 3.63 9.31 -14.24
N GLN A 121 3.64 10.64 -14.35
CA GLN A 121 2.51 11.42 -14.88
C GLN A 121 2.14 10.99 -16.30
N ASP A 122 3.14 10.72 -17.14
CA ASP A 122 2.93 10.36 -18.54
C ASP A 122 2.45 8.90 -18.73
N LEU A 123 2.70 8.02 -17.75
CA LEU A 123 2.48 6.58 -17.89
C LEU A 123 1.30 6.06 -17.07
N TYR A 124 0.99 6.67 -15.93
CA TYR A 124 0.00 6.14 -14.99
C TYR A 124 -1.32 6.87 -15.08
N THR A 125 -2.42 6.17 -14.77
CA THR A 125 -3.72 6.82 -14.57
C THR A 125 -3.63 7.88 -13.46
N ASN A 126 -4.51 8.88 -13.51
CA ASN A 126 -4.51 9.98 -12.55
C ASN A 126 -4.59 9.49 -11.09
N ALA A 127 -5.35 8.44 -10.83
CA ALA A 127 -5.45 7.83 -9.50
C ALA A 127 -4.10 7.26 -9.03
N LYS A 128 -3.41 6.49 -9.89
CA LYS A 128 -2.11 5.90 -9.56
C LYS A 128 -1.00 6.94 -9.48
N PHE A 129 -1.05 7.97 -10.33
CA PHE A 129 -0.11 9.08 -10.26
C PHE A 129 -0.22 9.84 -8.93
N ARG A 130 -1.43 10.07 -8.40
CA ARG A 130 -1.59 10.67 -7.06
C ARG A 130 -0.97 9.83 -5.95
N GLU A 131 -1.08 8.49 -6.01
CA GLU A 131 -0.41 7.63 -5.04
C GLU A 131 1.12 7.81 -5.09
N VAL A 132 1.71 7.95 -6.29
CA VAL A 132 3.13 8.28 -6.46
C VAL A 132 3.47 9.65 -5.87
N GLN A 133 2.64 10.67 -6.11
CA GLN A 133 2.86 12.01 -5.55
C GLN A 133 2.88 12.02 -4.03
N HIS A 134 2.01 11.25 -3.37
CA HIS A 134 2.07 11.08 -1.91
C HIS A 134 3.41 10.47 -1.47
N GLN A 135 3.89 9.42 -2.16
CA GLN A 135 5.19 8.82 -1.86
C GLN A 135 6.35 9.81 -2.09
N LEU A 136 6.28 10.66 -3.12
CA LEU A 136 7.30 11.66 -3.41
C LEU A 136 7.30 12.81 -2.40
N ALA A 137 6.13 13.27 -1.97
CA ALA A 137 5.99 14.33 -0.99
C ALA A 137 6.61 13.93 0.36
N ASP A 138 6.37 12.69 0.80
CA ASP A 138 6.85 12.20 2.09
C ASP A 138 8.37 12.03 2.17
N ILE A 139 9.09 12.03 1.04
CA ILE A 139 10.57 11.95 1.04
C ILE A 139 11.20 13.09 1.83
N ILE A 140 10.54 14.25 1.91
CA ILE A 140 11.04 15.41 2.65
C ILE A 140 11.25 15.11 4.14
N ASN A 141 10.55 14.12 4.68
CA ASN A 141 10.63 13.71 6.08
C ASN A 141 11.62 12.56 6.31
N LEU A 142 12.39 12.16 5.29
CA LEU A 142 13.30 11.02 5.35
C LEU A 142 14.76 11.46 5.19
N ASP A 143 15.60 10.97 6.08
CA ASP A 143 17.06 11.17 6.05
C ASP A 143 17.79 9.83 5.98
N PRO A 144 18.00 9.25 4.78
CA PRO A 144 18.71 7.99 4.63
C PRO A 144 20.18 8.07 5.09
N VAL A 145 20.59 7.16 5.96
CA VAL A 145 21.97 7.03 6.45
C VAL A 145 22.64 5.83 5.79
N LEU A 146 23.79 6.03 5.15
CA LEU A 146 24.57 4.93 4.57
C LEU A 146 25.20 4.11 5.70
N LEU A 147 24.81 2.84 5.82
CA LEU A 147 25.32 1.92 6.83
C LEU A 147 26.59 1.20 6.35
N LYS A 148 26.55 0.67 5.13
CA LYS A 148 27.67 -0.07 4.53
C LYS A 148 27.62 0.05 3.02
N ALA A 149 28.80 0.02 2.41
CA ALA A 149 28.96 -0.03 0.97
C ALA A 149 29.95 -1.16 0.61
N ASN A 150 29.46 -2.12 -0.16
CA ASN A 150 30.28 -3.13 -0.82
C ASN A 150 30.53 -2.69 -2.26
N ALA A 151 31.34 -3.43 -3.03
CA ALA A 151 31.71 -3.07 -4.39
C ALA A 151 30.52 -2.80 -5.34
N THR A 152 29.36 -3.43 -5.11
CA THR A 152 28.19 -3.33 -6.00
C THR A 152 26.88 -2.96 -5.29
N VAL A 153 26.87 -2.94 -3.94
CA VAL A 153 25.66 -2.74 -3.14
C VAL A 153 25.92 -1.80 -1.97
N LYS A 154 25.08 -0.78 -1.84
CA LYS A 154 25.02 0.15 -0.71
C LYS A 154 23.78 -0.15 0.13
N THR A 155 23.95 -0.32 1.44
CA THR A 155 22.83 -0.49 2.38
C THR A 155 22.59 0.81 3.12
N TYR A 156 21.36 1.31 3.07
CA TYR A 156 20.90 2.50 3.77
C TYR A 156 19.93 2.12 4.90
N LEU A 157 20.02 2.82 6.02
CA LEU A 157 18.99 2.85 7.04
C LEU A 157 18.14 4.10 6.83
N VAL A 158 16.83 3.95 6.81
CA VAL A 158 15.87 5.04 6.63
C VAL A 158 14.88 4.97 7.78
N GLU A 159 14.93 5.96 8.67
CA GLU A 159 13.91 6.11 9.72
C GLU A 159 12.68 6.80 9.13
N ASP A 160 11.51 6.23 9.40
CA ASP A 160 10.23 6.70 8.88
C ASP A 160 9.18 6.73 9.99
N GLU A 161 8.43 7.83 10.03
CA GLU A 161 7.36 8.04 10.99
C GLU A 161 6.05 7.50 10.41
N ILE A 162 5.65 6.32 10.85
CA ILE A 162 4.38 5.71 10.45
C ILE A 162 3.28 6.23 11.37
N ARG A 163 2.39 7.04 10.80
CA ARG A 163 1.18 7.54 11.47
C ARG A 163 0.01 6.60 11.25
N ALA A 164 -0.45 5.98 12.31
CA ALA A 164 -1.75 5.32 12.39
C ALA A 164 -2.75 6.27 13.08
N LYS A 165 -4.06 5.97 13.00
CA LYS A 165 -5.13 6.85 13.52
C LYS A 165 -4.91 7.29 14.97
N ASP A 166 -4.34 6.40 15.81
CA ASP A 166 -4.26 6.59 17.26
C ASP A 166 -2.82 6.64 17.79
N PHE A 167 -1.81 6.50 16.93
CA PHE A 167 -0.41 6.53 17.36
C PHE A 167 0.55 6.82 16.20
N THR A 168 1.71 7.30 16.60
CA THR A 168 2.86 7.54 15.74
C THR A 168 3.96 6.57 16.15
N LYS A 169 4.51 5.83 15.20
CA LYS A 169 5.62 4.90 15.44
C LYS A 169 6.78 5.23 14.52
N LEU A 170 7.97 5.39 15.09
CA LEU A 170 9.20 5.47 14.33
C LEU A 170 9.66 4.05 13.96
N VAL A 171 9.90 3.83 12.68
CA VAL A 171 10.34 2.53 12.14
C VAL A 171 11.59 2.73 11.30
N THR A 172 12.61 1.92 11.56
CA THR A 172 13.83 1.91 10.75
C THR A 172 13.74 0.86 9.66
N HIS A 173 13.82 1.29 8.42
CA HIS A 173 13.84 0.42 7.24
C HIS A 173 15.26 0.27 6.70
N SER A 174 15.63 -0.95 6.32
CA SER A 174 16.87 -1.22 5.57
C SER A 174 16.57 -1.27 4.07
N VAL A 175 17.38 -0.56 3.28
CA VAL A 175 17.29 -0.51 1.82
C VAL A 175 18.64 -0.84 1.21
N ASP A 176 18.70 -1.94 0.48
CA ASP A 176 19.88 -2.36 -0.28
C ASP A 176 19.77 -1.86 -1.72
N PHE A 177 20.65 -0.95 -2.11
CA PHE A 177 20.73 -0.37 -3.44
C PHE A 177 21.91 -0.94 -4.22
N SER A 178 21.63 -1.57 -5.35
CA SER A 178 22.64 -2.05 -6.31
C SER A 178 22.85 -1.02 -7.41
N GLU A 179 24.08 -0.53 -7.56
CA GLU A 179 24.44 0.48 -8.56
C GLU A 179 24.34 -0.06 -9.99
N ASP A 180 24.87 -1.27 -10.22
CA ASP A 180 24.94 -1.89 -11.56
C ASP A 180 23.58 -2.00 -12.24
N ASN A 181 22.53 -2.20 -11.45
CA ASN A 181 21.19 -2.49 -11.94
C ASN A 181 20.15 -1.44 -11.52
N ALA A 182 20.55 -0.43 -10.74
CA ALA A 182 19.66 0.53 -10.07
C ALA A 182 18.49 -0.18 -9.35
N VAL A 183 18.79 -1.26 -8.61
CA VAL A 183 17.78 -2.05 -7.87
C VAL A 183 17.85 -1.70 -6.40
N ALA A 184 16.73 -1.25 -5.85
CA ALA A 184 16.52 -1.20 -4.42
C ALA A 184 15.73 -2.44 -3.97
N LYS A 185 16.34 -3.27 -3.11
CA LYS A 185 15.63 -4.25 -2.27
C LYS A 185 15.35 -3.60 -0.92
N TYR A 186 14.18 -3.82 -0.37
CA TYR A 186 13.69 -3.03 0.75
C TYR A 186 12.68 -3.81 1.58
N SER A 187 12.54 -3.45 2.87
CA SER A 187 11.66 -4.14 3.83
C SER A 187 10.22 -3.61 3.87
N CYS A 188 9.94 -2.48 3.21
CA CYS A 188 8.64 -1.79 3.25
C CYS A 188 7.53 -2.54 2.45
N GLY A 189 7.87 -3.41 1.49
CA GLY A 189 6.95 -4.23 0.67
C GLY A 189 6.00 -3.48 -0.28
N LEU A 190 5.91 -2.14 -0.25
CA LEU A 190 4.89 -1.37 -0.98
C LEU A 190 4.80 -1.65 -2.49
N PHE A 191 5.92 -1.79 -3.18
CA PHE A 191 5.97 -2.16 -4.60
C PHE A 191 5.44 -3.59 -4.84
N GLN A 192 5.76 -4.58 -4.01
CA GLN A 192 5.16 -5.91 -4.16
C GLN A 192 3.64 -5.86 -3.90
N MET A 193 3.22 -5.04 -2.93
CA MET A 193 1.84 -4.95 -2.47
C MET A 193 0.92 -4.15 -3.39
N ARG A 194 1.43 -3.02 -3.90
CA ARG A 194 0.68 -1.98 -4.62
C ARG A 194 1.30 -1.59 -5.95
N GLU A 195 2.46 -2.14 -6.31
CA GLU A 195 3.17 -1.86 -7.57
C GLU A 195 3.54 -0.37 -7.72
N ILE A 196 3.78 0.28 -6.58
CA ILE A 196 4.23 1.67 -6.47
C ILE A 196 5.51 1.68 -5.63
N VAL A 197 6.51 2.39 -6.12
CA VAL A 197 7.79 2.59 -5.44
C VAL A 197 7.56 3.38 -4.15
N CYS A 198 8.03 2.87 -3.00
CA CYS A 198 7.86 3.60 -1.74
C CYS A 198 8.83 4.77 -1.58
N ARG A 199 8.43 5.73 -0.75
CA ARG A 199 9.23 6.90 -0.33
C ARG A 199 10.65 6.54 0.08
N HIS A 200 10.87 5.40 0.73
CA HIS A 200 12.21 4.90 1.11
C HIS A 200 13.12 4.68 -0.09
N ILE A 201 12.61 4.05 -1.16
CA ILE A 201 13.37 3.81 -2.38
C ILE A 201 13.66 5.12 -3.09
N PHE A 202 12.65 6.01 -3.19
CA PHE A 202 12.85 7.32 -3.80
C PHE A 202 13.88 8.17 -3.04
N ALA A 203 13.89 8.12 -1.70
CA ALA A 203 14.87 8.79 -0.88
C ALA A 203 16.29 8.26 -1.17
N VAL A 204 16.47 6.94 -1.24
CA VAL A 204 17.76 6.32 -1.60
C VAL A 204 18.17 6.63 -3.05
N PHE A 205 17.23 6.68 -3.99
CA PHE A 205 17.49 7.11 -5.37
C PHE A 205 17.97 8.57 -5.42
N LYS A 206 17.36 9.46 -4.64
CA LYS A 206 17.80 10.85 -4.49
C LYS A 206 19.22 10.92 -3.94
N CYS A 207 19.56 10.15 -2.90
CA CYS A 207 20.92 10.09 -2.34
C CYS A 207 21.98 9.60 -3.34
N ASN A 208 21.59 8.74 -4.29
CA ASN A 208 22.47 8.18 -5.31
C ASN A 208 22.38 8.92 -6.66
N GLY A 209 21.72 10.08 -6.73
CA GLY A 209 21.65 10.89 -7.94
C GLY A 209 20.84 10.28 -9.09
N ILE A 210 19.97 9.30 -8.81
CA ILE A 210 19.11 8.67 -9.81
C ILE A 210 17.98 9.64 -10.17
N LYS A 211 18.01 10.13 -11.42
CA LYS A 211 17.04 11.12 -11.94
C LYS A 211 15.92 10.51 -12.77
N THR A 212 16.07 9.27 -13.19
CA THR A 212 15.11 8.54 -14.03
C THR A 212 14.77 7.24 -13.36
N ILE A 213 13.47 6.91 -13.31
CA ILE A 213 13.05 5.63 -12.74
C ILE A 213 13.51 4.48 -13.65
N PRO A 214 14.15 3.43 -13.10
CA PRO A 214 14.47 2.23 -13.88
C PRO A 214 13.20 1.54 -14.40
N ASN A 215 13.21 1.08 -15.65
CA ASN A 215 12.04 0.47 -16.31
C ASN A 215 11.41 -0.69 -15.53
N ARG A 216 12.17 -1.42 -14.72
CA ARG A 216 11.65 -2.50 -13.87
C ARG A 216 10.58 -2.05 -12.86
N TYR A 217 10.55 -0.75 -12.54
CA TYR A 217 9.59 -0.14 -11.61
C TYR A 217 8.46 0.60 -12.34
N ILE A 218 8.41 0.47 -13.67
CA ILE A 218 7.30 0.88 -14.52
C ILE A 218 6.57 -0.39 -14.93
N LEU A 219 5.27 -0.42 -14.70
CA LEU A 219 4.40 -1.52 -15.10
C LEU A 219 3.38 -0.99 -16.08
N ASP A 220 3.13 -1.75 -17.16
CA ASP A 220 2.07 -1.44 -18.11
C ASP A 220 0.71 -1.58 -17.40
N ARG A 221 -0.13 -0.56 -17.54
CA ARG A 221 -1.48 -0.49 -16.95
C ARG A 221 -2.46 0.04 -17.96
#